data_AF-A0A915UA44-F1
#
_entry.id   AF-A0A915UA44-F1
#
_cell.length_a   1.000
_cell.length_b   1.000
_cell.length_c   1.000
_cell.angle_alpha   90.00
_cell.angle_beta   90.00
_cell.angle_gamma   90.00
#
_symmetry.space_group_name_H-M   'P 1'
#
loop_
_entity.id
_entity.type
_entity.pdbx_description
1 polymer ?
#
loop_
_entity_poly.entity_id
_entity_poly.type
_entity_poly.pdbx_seq_one_letter_code
_entity_poly.pdbx_strand_id
1 'polypeptide(L)'
;MTDDRWTPPSWRDEGPGSGQHDIPLVAHPYSELQTREFWIACCTEWHERGRTDAEILGAWKRLADPEERKFIVLWGDQPEYGWPEATVAMAMIDEGFTCWTGVQFFPRNGGIVGSERQARVTAQALALFHDSGHRLPPDYYRRLNAKQEMRNPDLVCFNPKTREWRFIECKHKDRIDPKQLNALAFLHDLTGARVEVRRVVRPGGKVKKSVAGTGRYRLAP
;
A
#
# COMPACT_ATOMS: atom_id res chain seq x y z
N MET A 1 4.31 -24.01 24.60
CA MET A 1 4.09 -23.93 23.14
C MET A 1 2.64 -24.29 22.91
N THR A 2 1.75 -23.28 22.94
CA THR A 2 0.33 -23.47 22.65
C THR A 2 0.19 -23.59 21.13
N ASP A 3 -0.32 -24.73 20.70
CA ASP A 3 -0.77 -24.99 19.32
C ASP A 3 -2.03 -24.16 19.08
N ASP A 4 -1.86 -22.84 18.89
CA ASP A 4 -2.92 -21.96 18.40
C ASP A 4 -3.16 -22.30 16.93
N ARG A 5 -3.91 -23.37 16.70
CA ARG A 5 -4.50 -23.65 15.39
C ARG A 5 -5.46 -22.53 15.07
N TRP A 6 -4.93 -21.51 14.41
CA TRP A 6 -5.71 -20.46 13.80
C TRP A 6 -6.76 -21.12 12.91
N THR A 7 -8.01 -21.09 13.37
CA THR A 7 -9.14 -21.59 12.62
C THR A 7 -9.58 -20.42 11.73
N PRO A 8 -9.51 -20.56 10.40
CA PRO A 8 -9.90 -19.46 9.56
C PRO A 8 -11.38 -19.14 9.75
N PRO A 9 -11.78 -17.86 9.63
CA PRO A 9 -13.19 -17.50 9.65
C PRO A 9 -13.98 -18.21 8.54
N SER A 10 -15.24 -18.55 8.81
CA SER A 10 -16.14 -19.32 7.93
C SER A 10 -16.50 -18.62 6.61
N TRP A 11 -16.04 -17.39 6.36
CA TRP A 11 -16.42 -16.58 5.21
C TRP A 11 -15.52 -16.76 3.98
N ARG A 12 -14.58 -17.71 3.96
CA ARG A 12 -13.54 -17.80 2.91
C ARG A 12 -14.05 -17.88 1.46
N ASP A 13 -15.25 -18.41 1.25
CA ASP A 13 -15.85 -18.49 -0.08
C ASP A 13 -16.81 -17.32 -0.38
N GLU A 14 -17.40 -16.72 0.66
CA GLU A 14 -18.40 -15.66 0.56
C GLU A 14 -17.86 -14.25 0.83
N GLY A 15 -16.59 -14.10 1.22
CA GLY A 15 -15.99 -12.82 1.64
C GLY A 15 -16.57 -12.27 2.95
N PRO A 16 -15.90 -11.29 3.59
CA PRO A 16 -16.42 -10.69 4.81
C PRO A 16 -17.73 -9.95 4.51
N GLY A 17 -18.84 -10.19 5.21
CA GLY A 17 -20.18 -9.68 4.82
C GLY A 17 -20.26 -8.14 4.66
N SER A 18 -20.41 -7.43 5.79
CA SER A 18 -20.31 -5.97 5.84
C SER A 18 -19.49 -5.55 7.05
N GLY A 19 -18.66 -4.52 6.90
CA GLY A 19 -17.75 -4.05 7.94
C GLY A 19 -17.71 -2.54 8.04
N GLN A 20 -17.40 -2.06 9.24
CA GLN A 20 -17.17 -0.65 9.54
C GLN A 20 -15.98 -0.53 10.49
N HIS A 21 -14.93 0.18 10.05
CA HIS A 21 -13.69 0.32 10.82
C HIS A 21 -13.21 1.76 10.84
N ASP A 22 -12.83 2.24 12.01
CA ASP A 22 -12.09 3.49 12.13
C ASP A 22 -10.66 3.26 11.66
N ILE A 23 -10.26 3.99 10.61
CA ILE A 23 -8.93 3.85 10.02
C ILE A 23 -7.99 4.86 10.70
N PRO A 24 -6.92 4.40 11.36
CA PRO A 24 -5.97 5.28 12.02
C PRO A 24 -5.34 6.28 11.05
N LEU A 25 -5.17 7.52 11.50
CA LEU A 25 -4.35 8.54 10.85
C LEU A 25 -3.06 8.71 11.64
N VAL A 26 -1.94 8.36 11.02
CA VAL A 26 -0.62 8.41 11.62
C VAL A 26 0.19 9.52 10.96
N ALA A 27 0.80 10.40 11.76
CA ALA A 27 1.78 11.36 11.26
C ALA A 27 3.09 10.63 10.94
N HIS A 28 3.65 10.87 9.76
CA HIS A 28 4.95 10.36 9.36
C HIS A 28 5.90 11.53 9.09
N PRO A 29 6.80 11.87 10.03
CA PRO A 29 7.76 12.94 9.80
C PRO A 29 8.80 12.51 8.77
N TYR A 30 9.07 13.35 7.76
CA TYR A 30 10.18 13.13 6.83
C TYR A 30 11.49 13.74 7.39
N SER A 31 12.64 13.20 7.00
CA SER A 31 13.96 13.76 7.35
C SER A 31 14.37 14.92 6.42
N GLU A 32 15.40 15.69 6.80
CA GLU A 32 15.91 16.78 5.95
C GLU A 32 16.40 16.31 4.56
N LEU A 33 16.79 15.04 4.44
CA LEU A 33 17.19 14.40 3.18
C LEU A 33 16.02 13.74 2.43
N GLN A 34 14.80 13.84 2.96
CA GLN A 34 13.59 13.24 2.39
C GLN A 34 12.52 14.28 2.05
N THR A 35 12.94 15.51 1.70
CA THR A 35 12.00 16.54 1.26
C THR A 35 11.40 16.22 -0.10
N ARG A 36 10.23 16.79 -0.40
CA ARG A 36 9.58 16.63 -1.70
C ARG A 36 10.43 17.22 -2.82
N GLU A 37 11.06 18.36 -2.55
CA GLU A 37 11.91 19.07 -3.51
C GLU A 37 13.15 18.23 -3.86
N PHE A 38 13.76 17.59 -2.85
CA PHE A 38 14.90 16.70 -3.07
C PHE A 38 14.50 15.44 -3.83
N TRP A 39 13.35 14.83 -3.51
CA TRP A 39 12.78 13.72 -4.28
C TRP A 39 12.62 14.06 -5.75
N ILE A 40 12.01 15.22 -6.05
CA ILE A 40 11.80 15.67 -7.43
C ILE A 40 13.14 15.80 -8.15
N ALA A 41 14.12 16.46 -7.54
CA ALA A 41 15.45 16.64 -8.13
C ALA A 41 16.13 15.30 -8.44
N CYS A 42 16.16 14.39 -7.47
CA CYS A 42 16.73 13.05 -7.63
C CYS A 42 16.01 12.24 -8.71
N CYS A 43 14.68 12.28 -8.76
CA CYS A 43 13.90 11.52 -9.74
C CYS A 43 14.08 12.07 -11.15
N THR A 44 14.14 13.39 -11.31
CA THR A 44 14.44 14.04 -12.58
C THR A 44 15.81 13.61 -13.09
N GLU A 45 16.86 13.75 -12.27
CA GLU A 45 18.23 13.38 -12.66
C GLU A 45 18.34 11.88 -12.96
N TRP A 46 17.73 11.02 -12.13
CA TRP A 46 17.73 9.57 -12.34
C TRP A 46 17.06 9.21 -13.67
N HIS A 47 15.98 9.90 -14.04
CA HIS A 47 15.31 9.69 -15.32
C HIS A 47 16.15 10.20 -16.50
N GLU A 48 16.74 11.40 -16.42
CA GLU A 48 17.62 11.96 -17.45
C GLU A 48 18.83 11.05 -17.74
N ARG A 49 19.32 10.33 -16.73
CA ARG A 49 20.39 9.32 -16.87
C ARG A 49 19.91 7.91 -17.22
N GLY A 50 18.67 7.79 -17.73
CA GLY A 50 18.13 6.53 -18.21
C GLY A 50 17.81 5.51 -17.12
N ARG A 51 17.65 5.93 -15.87
CA ARG A 51 17.30 5.09 -14.70
C ARG A 51 18.31 3.98 -14.40
N THR A 52 19.59 4.24 -14.67
CA THR A 52 20.67 3.24 -14.55
C THR A 52 21.42 3.28 -13.22
N ASP A 53 21.54 4.46 -12.61
CA ASP A 53 22.29 4.69 -11.38
C ASP A 53 21.36 5.02 -10.21
N ALA A 54 21.10 4.03 -9.35
CA ALA A 54 20.22 4.19 -8.20
C ALA A 54 20.79 5.10 -7.10
N GLU A 55 22.11 5.35 -7.06
CA GLU A 55 22.73 6.21 -6.05
C GLU A 55 22.23 7.66 -6.16
N ILE A 56 21.77 8.09 -7.33
CA ILE A 56 21.15 9.41 -7.57
C ILE A 56 19.92 9.62 -6.69
N LEU A 57 19.19 8.55 -6.35
CA LEU A 57 18.04 8.63 -5.46
C LEU A 57 18.41 8.87 -4.00
N GLY A 58 19.70 8.88 -3.64
CA GLY A 58 20.18 9.22 -2.31
C GLY A 58 19.49 8.40 -1.21
N ALA A 59 18.71 9.08 -0.35
CA ALA A 59 17.97 8.45 0.74
C ALA A 59 16.96 7.38 0.27
N TRP A 60 16.54 7.39 -0.99
CA TRP A 60 15.60 6.42 -1.55
C TRP A 60 16.24 5.36 -2.44
N LYS A 61 17.58 5.28 -2.52
CA LYS A 61 18.28 4.36 -3.42
C LYS A 61 17.86 2.90 -3.27
N ARG A 62 17.51 2.48 -2.04
CA ARG A 62 17.02 1.11 -1.74
C ARG A 62 15.72 0.78 -2.46
N LEU A 63 14.92 1.77 -2.87
CA LEU A 63 13.68 1.55 -3.63
C LEU A 63 13.94 1.26 -5.12
N ALA A 64 15.13 1.58 -5.63
CA ALA A 64 15.53 1.34 -7.01
C ALA A 64 16.36 0.07 -7.20
N ASP A 65 16.56 -0.71 -6.15
CA ASP A 65 17.31 -1.96 -6.20
C ASP A 65 16.75 -2.90 -7.31
N PRO A 66 17.57 -3.29 -8.31
CA PRO A 66 17.15 -4.17 -9.40
C PRO A 66 16.79 -5.59 -8.96
N GLU A 67 17.36 -6.09 -7.88
CA GLU A 67 17.06 -7.41 -7.32
C GLU A 67 15.75 -7.38 -6.51
N GLU A 68 15.38 -6.21 -6.01
CA GLU A 68 14.17 -5.97 -5.22
C GLU A 68 13.21 -4.95 -5.85
N ARG A 69 12.94 -5.06 -7.17
CA ARG A 69 12.01 -4.22 -7.99
C ARG A 69 10.52 -4.27 -7.56
N LYS A 70 10.25 -4.36 -6.27
CA LYS A 70 8.97 -4.48 -5.57
C LYS A 70 8.31 -3.10 -5.42
N PHE A 71 9.10 -2.04 -5.32
CA PHE A 71 8.63 -0.66 -5.36
C PHE A 71 8.63 -0.10 -6.80
N ILE A 72 7.51 0.46 -7.24
CA ILE A 72 7.41 1.21 -8.51
C ILE A 72 7.81 2.66 -8.22
N VAL A 73 9.11 2.93 -8.26
CA VAL A 73 9.65 4.30 -8.27
C VAL A 73 9.29 4.91 -9.63
N LEU A 74 8.33 5.82 -9.62
CA LEU A 74 7.82 6.62 -10.75
C LEU A 74 6.76 5.96 -11.64
N TRP A 75 5.62 6.64 -11.75
CA TRP A 75 4.67 6.53 -12.84
C TRP A 75 4.99 7.65 -13.84
N GLY A 76 5.50 7.30 -15.02
CA GLY A 76 5.75 8.26 -16.09
C GLY A 76 6.79 9.33 -15.75
N ASP A 77 6.84 10.36 -16.60
CA ASP A 77 7.82 11.45 -16.55
C ASP A 77 7.46 12.53 -15.50
N GLN A 78 6.80 12.12 -14.42
CA GLN A 78 6.23 13.03 -13.41
C GLN A 78 6.90 12.84 -12.05
N PRO A 79 8.08 13.48 -11.83
CA PRO A 79 8.89 13.32 -10.62
C PRO A 79 8.20 13.78 -9.34
N GLU A 80 7.09 14.52 -9.43
CA GLU A 80 6.31 14.98 -8.27
C GLU A 80 5.46 13.92 -7.59
N TYR A 81 5.16 12.80 -8.26
CA TYR A 81 4.34 11.72 -7.71
C TYR A 81 5.20 10.72 -6.94
N GLY A 82 4.58 9.98 -6.02
CA GLY A 82 5.23 8.88 -5.31
C GLY A 82 6.09 9.29 -4.11
N TRP A 83 6.32 10.59 -3.88
CA TRP A 83 7.14 11.04 -2.76
C TRP A 83 6.61 10.60 -1.38
N PRO A 84 5.30 10.76 -1.06
CA PRO A 84 4.78 10.29 0.22
C PRO A 84 4.94 8.78 0.40
N GLU A 85 4.67 8.01 -0.65
CA GLU A 85 4.79 6.56 -0.68
C GLU A 85 6.24 6.12 -0.49
N ALA A 86 7.18 6.75 -1.21
CA ALA A 86 8.61 6.44 -1.13
C ALA A 86 9.16 6.72 0.27
N THR A 87 8.76 7.85 0.86
CA THR A 87 9.17 8.23 2.22
C THR A 87 8.66 7.21 3.25
N VAL A 88 7.37 6.86 3.19
CA VAL A 88 6.78 5.87 4.10
C VAL A 88 7.40 4.48 3.90
N ALA A 89 7.65 4.07 2.66
CA ALA A 89 8.22 2.77 2.36
C ALA A 89 9.64 2.62 2.87
N MET A 90 10.48 3.67 2.80
CA MET A 90 11.81 3.63 3.40
C MET A 90 11.74 3.29 4.89
N ALA A 91 10.83 3.92 5.63
CA ALA A 91 10.64 3.63 7.05
C ALA A 91 10.11 2.21 7.31
N MET A 92 9.19 1.71 6.49
CA MET A 92 8.72 0.32 6.58
C MET A 92 9.83 -0.68 6.31
N ILE A 93 10.69 -0.39 5.33
CA ILE A 93 11.86 -1.19 5.01
C ILE A 93 12.86 -1.21 6.18
N ASP A 94 13.05 -0.08 6.87
CA ASP A 94 13.88 -0.03 8.09
C ASP A 94 13.27 -0.83 9.26
N GLU A 95 11.94 -0.92 9.32
CA GLU A 95 11.21 -1.83 10.23
C GLU A 95 11.24 -3.30 9.79
N GLY A 96 11.92 -3.63 8.67
CA GLY A 96 12.09 -4.99 8.17
C GLY A 96 10.96 -5.48 7.26
N PHE A 97 10.11 -4.59 6.76
CA PHE A 97 9.08 -4.93 5.78
C PHE A 97 9.65 -4.95 4.36
N THR A 98 9.10 -5.84 3.56
CA THR A 98 9.13 -5.73 2.10
C THR A 98 7.94 -4.89 1.64
N CYS A 99 8.15 -3.91 0.77
CA CYS A 99 7.11 -2.97 0.34
C CYS A 99 6.87 -3.03 -1.17
N TRP A 100 5.59 -2.95 -1.55
CA TRP A 100 5.16 -2.84 -2.94
C TRP A 100 4.25 -1.62 -3.14
N THR A 101 4.39 -0.96 -4.28
CA THR A 101 3.45 0.07 -4.76
C THR A 101 2.73 -0.39 -6.02
N GLY A 102 1.55 0.18 -6.27
CA GLY A 102 0.78 -0.10 -7.47
C GLY A 102 0.24 -1.52 -7.57
N VAL A 103 0.24 -2.27 -6.45
CA VAL A 103 -0.35 -3.61 -6.37
C VAL A 103 -1.85 -3.52 -6.64
N GLN A 104 -2.36 -4.43 -7.46
CA GLN A 104 -3.78 -4.48 -7.81
C GLN A 104 -4.50 -5.64 -7.11
N PHE A 105 -4.85 -5.45 -5.84
CA PHE A 105 -5.80 -6.32 -5.13
C PHE A 105 -7.24 -6.12 -5.62
N PHE A 106 -7.56 -4.91 -6.09
CA PHE A 106 -8.85 -4.53 -6.69
C PHE A 106 -8.63 -4.17 -8.17
N PRO A 107 -8.45 -5.16 -9.06
CA PRO A 107 -8.32 -4.92 -10.49
C PRO A 107 -9.58 -4.26 -11.06
N ARG A 108 -9.39 -3.30 -11.97
CA ARG A 108 -10.48 -2.68 -12.74
C ARG A 108 -10.88 -3.60 -13.89
N ASN A 109 -12.18 -3.68 -14.21
CA ASN A 109 -12.69 -4.40 -15.38
C ASN A 109 -12.28 -5.89 -15.47
N GLY A 110 -12.11 -6.55 -14.33
CA GLY A 110 -11.86 -8.00 -14.27
C GLY A 110 -10.41 -8.44 -14.54
N GLY A 111 -9.45 -7.52 -14.66
CA GLY A 111 -8.04 -7.87 -14.88
C GLY A 111 -7.04 -6.87 -14.32
N ILE A 112 -5.79 -7.32 -14.17
CA ILE A 112 -4.68 -6.43 -13.81
C ILE A 112 -4.43 -5.51 -15.01
N VAL A 113 -4.69 -4.21 -14.85
CA VAL A 113 -4.50 -3.20 -15.90
C VAL A 113 -3.28 -2.37 -15.57
N GLY A 114 -2.20 -2.50 -16.33
CA GLY A 114 -0.95 -1.81 -16.02
C GLY A 114 0.21 -2.23 -16.91
N SER A 115 1.40 -1.70 -16.61
CA SER A 115 2.64 -2.15 -17.25
C SER A 115 3.01 -3.58 -16.84
N GLU A 116 3.86 -4.25 -17.62
CA GLU A 116 4.43 -5.56 -17.27
C GLU A 116 5.06 -5.55 -15.86
N ARG A 117 5.72 -4.44 -15.50
CA ARG A 117 6.26 -4.23 -14.15
C ARG A 117 5.14 -4.26 -13.09
N GLN A 118 4.04 -3.57 -13.31
CA GLN A 118 2.91 -3.54 -12.39
C GLN A 118 2.28 -4.93 -12.22
N ALA A 119 2.14 -5.68 -13.32
CA ALA A 119 1.68 -7.06 -13.28
C ALA A 119 2.62 -7.96 -12.47
N ARG A 120 3.93 -7.83 -12.66
CA ARG A 120 4.93 -8.59 -11.90
C ARG A 120 4.89 -8.30 -10.40
N VAL A 121 4.87 -7.03 -9.99
CA VAL A 121 4.83 -6.70 -8.55
C VAL A 121 3.51 -7.13 -7.92
N THR A 122 2.40 -7.01 -8.66
CA THR A 122 1.09 -7.51 -8.19
C THR A 122 1.12 -9.02 -8.00
N ALA A 123 1.67 -9.76 -8.96
CA ALA A 123 1.80 -11.22 -8.88
C ALA A 123 2.66 -11.66 -7.69
N GLN A 124 3.79 -10.98 -7.44
CA GLN A 124 4.65 -11.26 -6.27
C GLN A 124 3.91 -11.03 -4.95
N ALA A 125 3.24 -9.89 -4.81
CA ALA A 125 2.48 -9.57 -3.60
C ALA A 125 1.32 -10.57 -3.40
N LEU A 126 0.57 -10.91 -4.47
CA LEU A 126 -0.52 -11.89 -4.40
C LEU A 126 -0.04 -13.30 -4.08
N ALA A 127 1.12 -13.72 -4.60
CA ALA A 127 1.70 -15.03 -4.27
C ALA A 127 1.98 -15.15 -2.76
N LEU A 128 2.62 -14.14 -2.17
CA LEU A 128 2.87 -14.09 -0.72
C LEU A 128 1.58 -13.97 0.08
N PHE A 129 0.62 -13.18 -0.40
CA PHE A 129 -0.70 -13.03 0.21
C PHE A 129 -1.41 -14.38 0.29
N HIS A 130 -1.32 -15.15 -0.79
CA HIS A 130 -1.86 -16.50 -0.88
C HIS A 130 -1.10 -17.50 0.00
N ASP A 131 0.23 -17.44 0.04
CA ASP A 131 1.04 -18.27 0.94
C ASP A 131 0.77 -17.97 2.42
N SER A 132 0.41 -16.72 2.74
CA SER A 132 -0.04 -16.30 4.07
C SER A 132 -1.43 -16.84 4.45
N GLY A 133 -2.04 -17.65 3.58
CA GLY A 133 -3.35 -18.25 3.81
C GLY A 133 -4.52 -17.32 3.53
N HIS A 134 -4.29 -16.12 3.01
CA HIS A 134 -5.36 -15.23 2.57
C HIS A 134 -5.80 -15.56 1.13
N ARG A 135 -7.04 -15.25 0.80
CA ARG A 135 -7.59 -15.40 -0.55
C ARG A 135 -8.51 -14.22 -0.82
N LEU A 136 -8.42 -13.64 -2.01
CA LEU A 136 -9.44 -12.73 -2.51
C LEU A 136 -10.54 -13.57 -3.15
N PRO A 137 -11.77 -13.61 -2.62
CA PRO A 137 -12.84 -14.40 -3.23
C PRO A 137 -13.22 -13.75 -4.58
N PRO A 138 -12.99 -14.40 -5.73
CA PRO A 138 -13.01 -13.75 -7.04
C PRO A 138 -14.34 -13.08 -7.38
N ASP A 139 -15.45 -13.68 -6.97
CA ASP A 139 -16.79 -13.16 -7.27
C ASP A 139 -17.21 -12.06 -6.30
N TYR A 140 -16.84 -12.22 -5.03
CA TYR A 140 -17.14 -11.26 -3.99
C TYR A 140 -16.49 -9.91 -4.28
N TYR A 141 -15.18 -9.90 -4.54
CA TYR A 141 -14.46 -8.64 -4.76
C TYR A 141 -14.91 -7.98 -6.07
N ARG A 142 -15.21 -8.76 -7.12
CA ARG A 142 -15.72 -8.21 -8.39
C ARG A 142 -17.03 -7.46 -8.18
N ARG A 143 -17.97 -8.06 -7.44
CA ARG A 143 -19.25 -7.42 -7.09
C ARG A 143 -19.05 -6.19 -6.20
N LEU A 144 -18.16 -6.27 -5.21
CA LEU A 144 -17.87 -5.16 -4.32
C LEU A 144 -17.23 -3.99 -5.08
N ASN A 145 -16.24 -4.27 -5.94
CA ASN A 145 -15.52 -3.27 -6.70
C ASN A 145 -16.41 -2.61 -7.77
N ALA A 146 -17.29 -3.38 -8.41
CA ALA A 146 -18.26 -2.84 -9.37
C ALA A 146 -19.24 -1.83 -8.72
N LYS A 147 -19.53 -1.98 -7.43
CA LYS A 147 -20.48 -1.11 -6.70
C LYS A 147 -19.79 0.04 -5.96
N GLN A 148 -18.65 -0.21 -5.33
CA GLN A 148 -18.00 0.74 -4.42
C GLN A 148 -16.71 1.36 -4.98
N GLU A 149 -16.23 0.89 -6.15
CA GLU A 149 -15.01 1.37 -6.79
C GLU A 149 -13.80 1.42 -5.84
N MET A 150 -13.55 0.30 -5.18
CA MET A 150 -12.48 0.11 -4.21
C MET A 150 -11.13 0.52 -4.82
N ARG A 151 -10.38 1.36 -4.09
CA ARG A 151 -9.05 1.80 -4.52
C ARG A 151 -8.00 0.91 -3.90
N ASN A 152 -6.97 0.54 -4.67
CA ASN A 152 -5.82 -0.15 -4.12
C ASN A 152 -5.10 0.78 -3.13
N PRO A 153 -4.61 0.24 -2.01
CA PRO A 153 -3.78 1.04 -1.10
C PRO A 153 -2.51 1.49 -1.82
N ASP A 154 -2.04 2.68 -1.48
CA ASP A 154 -0.79 3.21 -2.05
C ASP A 154 0.41 2.27 -1.79
N LEU A 155 0.46 1.68 -0.59
CA LEU A 155 1.48 0.72 -0.17
C LEU A 155 0.91 -0.57 0.40
N VAL A 156 1.55 -1.66 0.00
CA VAL A 156 1.36 -3.01 0.55
C VAL A 156 2.68 -3.43 1.16
N CYS A 157 2.67 -3.83 2.44
CA CYS A 157 3.89 -4.21 3.15
C CYS A 157 3.74 -5.59 3.79
N PHE A 158 4.79 -6.39 3.73
CA PHE A 158 4.86 -7.70 4.39
C PHE A 158 6.19 -7.85 5.14
N ASN A 159 6.13 -8.17 6.42
CA ASN A 159 7.33 -8.49 7.20
C ASN A 159 7.57 -10.00 7.15
N PRO A 160 8.61 -10.50 6.46
CA PRO A 160 8.83 -11.93 6.32
C PRO A 160 9.22 -12.61 7.64
N LYS A 161 9.76 -11.87 8.61
CA LYS A 161 10.17 -12.43 9.91
C LYS A 161 8.97 -12.67 10.81
N THR A 162 8.02 -11.72 10.85
CA THR A 162 6.83 -11.80 11.73
C THR A 162 5.58 -12.30 11.00
N ARG A 163 5.65 -12.48 9.67
CA ARG A 163 4.52 -12.77 8.77
C ARG A 163 3.39 -11.72 8.87
N GLU A 164 3.72 -10.48 9.24
CA GLU A 164 2.76 -9.39 9.40
C GLU A 164 2.51 -8.66 8.08
N TRP A 165 1.23 -8.45 7.75
CA TRP A 165 0.81 -7.58 6.64
C TRP A 165 0.46 -6.17 7.13
N ARG A 166 0.74 -5.17 6.28
CA ARG A 166 0.22 -3.81 6.43
C ARG A 166 -0.27 -3.25 5.09
N PHE A 167 -1.42 -2.57 5.13
CA PHE A 167 -1.96 -1.84 3.98
C PHE A 167 -2.05 -0.37 4.34
N ILE A 168 -1.34 0.48 3.59
CA ILE A 168 -1.13 1.88 3.96
C ILE A 168 -1.54 2.78 2.81
N GLU A 169 -2.39 3.76 3.13
CA GLU A 169 -2.66 4.89 2.24
C GLU A 169 -1.76 6.06 2.62
N CYS A 170 -1.02 6.61 1.65
CA CYS A 170 -0.07 7.70 1.88
C CYS A 170 -0.71 9.03 1.49
N LYS A 171 -0.49 10.07 2.30
CA LYS A 171 -1.01 11.41 2.03
C LYS A 171 0.03 12.46 2.38
N HIS A 172 0.03 13.60 1.68
CA HIS A 172 0.76 14.78 2.10
C HIS A 172 -0.18 15.94 2.41
N LYS A 173 -0.70 16.60 1.38
CA LYS A 173 -1.69 17.68 1.49
C LYS A 173 -3.10 17.23 1.17
N ASP A 174 -3.23 16.09 0.49
CA ASP A 174 -4.51 15.62 -0.03
C ASP A 174 -5.42 15.08 1.06
N ARG A 175 -6.72 15.13 0.78
CA ARG A 175 -7.73 14.46 1.59
C ARG A 175 -7.76 12.97 1.22
N ILE A 176 -8.26 12.15 2.15
CA ILE A 176 -8.52 10.75 1.84
C ILE A 176 -9.91 10.61 1.20
N ASP A 177 -9.98 9.85 0.12
CA ASP A 177 -11.22 9.48 -0.56
C ASP A 177 -11.94 8.38 0.26
N PRO A 178 -13.26 8.47 0.48
CA PRO A 178 -14.04 7.38 1.08
C PRO A 178 -13.77 6.01 0.46
N LYS A 179 -13.52 5.92 -0.85
CA LYS A 179 -13.22 4.66 -1.55
C LYS A 179 -11.90 4.03 -1.10
N GLN A 180 -10.92 4.84 -0.68
CA GLN A 180 -9.66 4.38 -0.10
C GLN A 180 -9.90 3.84 1.31
N LEU A 181 -10.70 4.54 2.13
CA LEU A 181 -11.08 4.08 3.47
C LEU A 181 -11.84 2.75 3.43
N ASN A 182 -12.79 2.61 2.51
CA ASN A 182 -13.56 1.37 2.34
C ASN A 182 -12.64 0.20 1.97
N ALA A 183 -11.70 0.43 1.05
CA ALA A 183 -10.71 -0.56 0.66
C ALA A 183 -9.84 -1.03 1.82
N LEU A 184 -9.34 -0.11 2.63
CA LEU A 184 -8.58 -0.44 3.84
C LEU A 184 -9.43 -1.23 4.84
N ALA A 185 -10.68 -0.82 5.10
CA ALA A 185 -11.58 -1.55 6.00
C ALA A 185 -11.84 -2.98 5.52
N PHE A 186 -12.05 -3.18 4.22
CA PHE A 186 -12.22 -4.51 3.64
C PHE A 186 -10.96 -5.37 3.79
N LEU A 187 -9.78 -4.81 3.50
CA LEU A 187 -8.52 -5.53 3.66
C LEU A 187 -8.28 -5.92 5.12
N HIS A 188 -8.62 -5.04 6.07
CA HIS A 188 -8.54 -5.34 7.50
C HIS A 188 -9.39 -6.55 7.86
N ASP A 189 -10.68 -6.57 7.50
CA ASP A 189 -11.55 -7.72 7.82
C ASP A 189 -11.13 -9.00 7.11
N LEU A 190 -10.67 -8.89 5.86
CA LEU A 190 -10.22 -10.03 5.07
C LEU A 190 -8.95 -10.69 5.65
N THR A 191 -8.11 -9.94 6.35
CA THR A 191 -6.75 -10.40 6.66
C THR A 191 -6.42 -10.35 8.13
N GLY A 192 -7.16 -9.59 8.92
CA GLY A 192 -6.75 -9.15 10.27
C GLY A 192 -5.53 -8.21 10.25
N ALA A 193 -5.01 -7.84 9.08
CA ALA A 193 -3.81 -7.03 8.95
C ALA A 193 -4.04 -5.60 9.42
N ARG A 194 -2.97 -4.94 9.85
CA ARG A 194 -3.03 -3.53 10.21
C ARG A 194 -3.26 -2.68 8.95
N VAL A 195 -4.22 -1.77 9.05
CA VAL A 195 -4.51 -0.78 8.01
C VAL A 195 -4.41 0.62 8.58
N GLU A 196 -3.87 1.56 7.82
CA GLU A 196 -3.69 2.93 8.28
C GLU A 196 -3.52 3.93 7.14
N VAL A 197 -3.71 5.21 7.47
CA VAL A 197 -3.35 6.33 6.61
C VAL A 197 -2.13 6.99 7.21
N ARG A 198 -1.04 7.08 6.45
CA ARG A 198 0.16 7.81 6.85
C ARG A 198 0.22 9.16 6.16
N ARG A 199 0.16 10.23 6.95
CA ARG A 199 0.34 11.59 6.45
C ARG A 199 1.79 12.02 6.62
N VAL A 200 2.48 12.23 5.51
CA VAL A 200 3.83 12.76 5.48
C VAL A 200 3.82 14.24 5.86
N VAL A 201 4.48 14.56 6.97
CA VAL A 201 4.51 15.90 7.59
C VAL A 201 5.95 16.35 7.82
N ARG A 202 6.14 17.67 7.98
CA ARG A 202 7.43 18.24 8.38
C ARG A 202 7.92 17.65 9.71
N PRO A 203 9.23 17.64 10.00
CA PRO A 203 9.75 17.36 11.33
C PRO A 203 9.00 18.15 12.43
N GLY A 204 8.58 17.47 13.49
CA GLY A 204 7.78 18.06 14.58
C GLY A 204 6.31 18.36 14.21
N GLY A 205 5.90 18.14 12.96
CA GLY A 205 4.52 18.26 12.51
C GLY A 205 3.62 17.21 13.16
N LYS A 206 2.39 17.60 13.49
CA LYS A 206 1.37 16.72 14.06
C LYS A 206 0.15 16.65 13.16
N VAL A 207 -0.54 15.49 13.16
CA VAL A 207 -1.90 15.40 12.64
C VAL A 207 -2.87 15.86 13.72
N LYS A 208 -3.87 16.68 13.35
CA LYS A 208 -4.87 17.20 14.29
C LYS A 208 -5.90 16.15 14.73
N LYS A 209 -5.97 15.02 14.03
CA LYS A 209 -6.90 13.91 14.26
C LYS A 209 -6.12 12.60 14.30
N SER A 210 -6.54 11.67 15.16
CA SER A 210 -5.99 10.31 15.25
C SER A 210 -6.67 9.31 14.30
N VAL A 211 -7.82 9.68 13.74
CA VAL A 211 -8.61 8.87 12.80
C VAL A 211 -8.71 9.62 11.47
N ALA A 212 -8.41 8.93 10.37
CA ALA A 212 -8.48 9.50 9.02
C ALA A 212 -9.93 9.60 8.56
N GLY A 213 -10.71 8.59 8.93
CA GLY A 213 -12.13 8.46 8.71
C GLY A 213 -12.56 7.03 9.03
N THR A 214 -13.85 6.77 8.89
CA THR A 214 -14.41 5.43 9.07
C THR A 214 -14.64 4.82 7.69
N GLY A 215 -13.96 3.71 7.38
CA GLY A 215 -14.22 2.92 6.18
C GLY A 215 -15.45 2.04 6.38
N ARG A 216 -16.29 1.93 5.34
CA ARG A 216 -17.53 1.13 5.37
C ARG A 216 -17.69 0.37 4.07
N TYR A 217 -17.83 -0.94 4.15
CA TYR A 217 -18.14 -1.76 2.98
C TYR A 217 -19.30 -2.71 3.30
N ARG A 218 -20.07 -3.03 2.26
CA ARG A 218 -21.25 -3.89 2.35
C ARG A 218 -21.48 -4.47 0.96
N LEU A 219 -21.56 -5.79 0.88
CA LEU A 219 -22.34 -6.38 -0.20
C LEU A 219 -23.81 -6.14 0.09
N ALA A 220 -24.48 -5.37 -0.76
CA ALA A 220 -25.94 -5.41 -0.77
C ALA A 220 -26.39 -6.85 -1.06
N PRO A 221 -27.43 -7.36 -0.37
CA PRO A 221 -28.01 -8.66 -0.65
C PRO A 221 -28.39 -8.82 -2.14
#